data_AF-A0AAW2Y972-F1
#
_entry.id   AF-A0AAW2Y972-F1
#
_cell.length_a   1.000
_cell.length_b   1.000
_cell.length_c   1.000
_cell.angle_alpha   90.00
_cell.angle_beta   90.00
_cell.angle_gamma   90.00
#
_symmetry.space_group_name_H-M   'P 1'
#
loop_
_entity.id
_entity.type
_entity.pdbx_description
1 polymer ?
#
loop_
_entity_poly.entity_id
_entity_poly.type
_entity_poly.pdbx_seq_one_letter_code
_entity_poly.pdbx_strand_id
1 'polypeptide(L)'
;MLLPNGLAEAFNNTLCGLLKKVVAKSKCDWHERIGEALWAYRTTVRMPTQSTPYALVYGVEAVLPLEQQIPSLRITIQEGLTEEENARIRLEELEALDKKRLEAQQRLECYQARLSKAFNKKVRPRSFQVGDLVLAVRRPIITTHRTGNKFLPKWDGPYVVKKPTQMVHTNWSLKMACELTRSMENF
;
A
#
# COMPACT_ATOMS: atom_id res chain seq x y z
N MET A 1 -4.46 13.70 8.07
CA MET A 1 -3.02 13.42 8.16
C MET A 1 -2.86 11.91 8.31
N LEU A 2 -2.40 11.21 7.26
CA LEU A 2 -2.21 9.76 7.26
C LEU A 2 -1.12 9.40 8.29
N LEU A 3 -1.29 8.31 9.06
CA LEU A 3 -0.20 7.79 9.88
C LEU A 3 1.01 7.47 8.98
N PRO A 4 2.26 7.68 9.44
CA PRO A 4 3.48 7.62 8.60
C PRO A 4 3.72 6.32 7.81
N ASN A 5 3.09 5.20 8.17
CA ASN A 5 3.51 3.87 7.67
C ASN A 5 2.54 3.21 6.66
N GLY A 6 1.39 3.80 6.34
CA GLY A 6 0.38 3.14 5.49
C GLY A 6 0.84 2.86 4.05
N LEU A 7 1.58 3.79 3.45
CA LEU A 7 2.14 3.63 2.10
C LEU A 7 3.28 2.59 2.09
N ALA A 8 4.13 2.59 3.12
CA ALA A 8 5.19 1.60 3.29
C ALA A 8 4.62 0.19 3.47
N GLU A 9 3.57 0.02 4.28
CA GLU A 9 2.88 -1.26 4.45
C GLU A 9 2.28 -1.77 3.14
N ALA A 10 1.63 -0.90 2.36
CA ALA A 10 1.06 -1.27 1.06
C ALA A 10 2.13 -1.69 0.05
N PHE A 11 3.27 -0.99 0.03
CA PHE A 11 4.42 -1.36 -0.78
C PHE A 11 5.00 -2.71 -0.34
N ASN A 12 5.26 -2.89 0.96
CA ASN A 12 5.80 -4.13 1.51
C ASN A 12 4.91 -5.34 1.20
N ASN A 13 3.59 -5.17 1.28
CA ASN A 13 2.63 -6.21 0.91
C ASN A 13 2.73 -6.58 -0.58
N THR A 14 2.87 -5.59 -1.46
CA THR A 14 3.08 -5.86 -2.89
C THR A 14 4.39 -6.60 -3.13
N LEU A 15 5.48 -6.12 -2.53
CA LEU A 15 6.81 -6.71 -2.69
C LEU A 15 6.84 -8.15 -2.19
N CYS A 16 6.25 -8.42 -1.03
CA CYS A 16 6.09 -9.78 -0.52
C CYS A 16 5.26 -10.67 -1.47
N GLY A 17 4.22 -10.12 -2.10
CA GLY A 17 3.41 -10.83 -3.08
C GLY A 17 4.19 -11.20 -4.34
N LEU A 18 5.08 -10.32 -4.81
CA LEU A 18 5.97 -10.60 -5.93
C LEU A 18 7.02 -11.64 -5.54
N LEU A 19 7.73 -11.44 -4.42
CA LEU A 19 8.72 -12.39 -3.92
C LEU A 19 8.16 -13.80 -3.77
N LYS A 20 6.94 -13.96 -3.25
CA LYS A 20 6.28 -15.29 -3.14
C LYS A 20 6.16 -16.04 -4.47
N LYS A 21 6.18 -15.35 -5.61
CA LYS A 21 6.09 -15.95 -6.95
C LYS A 21 7.45 -16.33 -7.53
N VAL A 22 8.51 -15.62 -7.14
CA VAL A 22 9.85 -15.79 -7.73
C VAL A 22 10.75 -16.68 -6.87
N VAL A 23 10.52 -16.67 -5.55
CA VAL A 23 11.32 -17.40 -4.56
C VAL A 23 10.98 -18.89 -4.58
N ALA A 24 11.99 -19.74 -4.40
CA ALA A 24 11.82 -21.19 -4.35
C ALA A 24 10.91 -21.64 -3.19
N LYS A 25 10.39 -22.88 -3.25
CA LYS A 25 9.52 -23.44 -2.20
C LYS A 25 10.15 -23.38 -0.80
N SER A 26 11.48 -23.42 -0.71
CA SER A 26 12.25 -23.34 0.54
C SER A 26 12.32 -21.94 1.16
N LYS A 27 12.03 -20.87 0.38
CA LYS A 27 12.05 -19.47 0.82
C LYS A 27 13.41 -18.92 1.29
N CYS A 28 14.50 -19.64 1.07
CA CYS A 28 15.83 -19.25 1.53
C CYS A 28 16.55 -18.27 0.58
N ASP A 29 16.11 -18.18 -0.67
CA ASP A 29 16.75 -17.42 -1.76
C ASP A 29 16.13 -16.03 -1.99
N TRP A 30 15.31 -15.54 -1.06
CA TRP A 30 14.59 -14.26 -1.23
C TRP A 30 15.52 -13.05 -1.45
N HIS A 31 16.70 -13.07 -0.83
CA HIS A 31 17.69 -11.99 -0.91
C HIS A 31 18.39 -11.95 -2.27
N GLU A 32 18.53 -13.11 -2.94
CA GLU A 32 19.04 -13.19 -4.31
C GLU A 32 17.96 -12.75 -5.33
N ARG A 33 16.69 -13.09 -5.06
CA ARG A 33 15.55 -12.80 -5.96
C ARG A 33 14.93 -11.42 -5.77
N ILE A 34 15.38 -10.64 -4.78
CA ILE A 34 14.80 -9.32 -4.51
C ILE A 34 14.98 -8.34 -5.67
N GLY A 35 16.10 -8.42 -6.38
CA GLY A 35 16.36 -7.61 -7.57
C GLY A 35 15.31 -7.83 -8.66
N GLU A 36 14.99 -9.09 -8.94
CA GLU A 36 13.97 -9.48 -9.93
C GLU A 36 12.57 -8.98 -9.52
N ALA A 37 12.21 -9.14 -8.25
CA ALA A 37 10.92 -8.66 -7.73
C ALA A 37 10.80 -7.13 -7.79
N LEU A 38 11.88 -6.41 -7.47
CA LEU A 38 11.92 -4.95 -7.58
C LEU A 38 11.87 -4.50 -9.03
N TRP A 39 12.56 -5.19 -9.94
CA TRP A 39 12.50 -4.91 -11.37
C TRP A 39 11.08 -5.05 -11.90
N ALA A 40 10.43 -6.19 -11.64
CA ALA A 40 9.03 -6.42 -12.01
C ALA A 40 8.09 -5.35 -11.45
N TYR A 41 8.29 -4.93 -10.19
CA TYR A 41 7.51 -3.85 -9.61
C TYR A 41 7.69 -2.52 -10.36
N ARG A 42 8.93 -2.17 -10.71
CA ARG A 42 9.29 -0.90 -11.34
C ARG A 42 8.81 -0.81 -12.80
N THR A 43 8.76 -1.93 -13.52
CA THR A 43 8.42 -1.98 -14.95
C THR A 43 6.99 -2.41 -15.25
N THR A 44 6.20 -2.78 -14.23
CA THR A 44 4.78 -3.14 -14.42
C THR A 44 3.86 -1.95 -14.17
N VAL A 45 2.91 -1.72 -15.08
CA VAL A 45 1.89 -0.68 -14.94
C VAL A 45 1.05 -0.93 -13.69
N ARG A 46 0.93 0.10 -12.84
CA ARG A 46 0.16 0.00 -11.59
C ARG A 46 -1.25 0.53 -11.83
N MET A 47 -2.26 -0.27 -11.52
CA MET A 47 -3.66 0.11 -11.71
C MET A 47 -4.07 1.47 -11.09
N PRO A 48 -3.61 1.87 -9.90
CA PRO A 48 -3.99 3.15 -9.31
C PRO A 48 -3.48 4.37 -10.08
N THR A 49 -2.26 4.28 -10.64
CA THR A 49 -1.60 5.40 -11.34
C THR A 49 -1.72 5.28 -12.86
N GLN A 50 -2.02 4.09 -13.39
CA GLN A 50 -1.97 3.76 -14.83
C GLN A 50 -0.61 4.04 -15.47
N SER A 51 0.47 3.96 -14.69
CA SER A 51 1.85 4.14 -15.15
C SER A 51 2.79 3.18 -14.43
N THR A 52 3.96 2.93 -14.99
CA THR A 52 5.02 2.19 -14.30
C THR A 52 5.74 3.11 -13.30
N PRO A 53 6.20 2.59 -12.14
CA PRO A 53 6.99 3.39 -11.21
C PRO A 53 8.29 3.93 -11.84
N TYR A 54 8.89 3.18 -12.77
CA TYR A 54 10.09 3.61 -13.50
C TYR A 54 9.81 4.88 -14.32
N ALA A 55 8.73 4.91 -15.10
CA ALA A 55 8.35 6.07 -15.90
C ALA A 55 8.05 7.33 -15.07
N LEU A 56 7.51 7.17 -13.85
CA LEU A 56 7.27 8.31 -12.97
C LEU A 56 8.55 8.89 -12.33
N VAL A 57 9.63 8.09 -12.27
CA VAL A 57 10.93 8.56 -11.78
C VAL A 57 11.75 9.16 -12.92
N TYR A 58 11.84 8.46 -14.05
CA TYR A 58 12.76 8.77 -15.15
C TYR A 58 12.09 9.40 -16.37
N GLY A 59 10.76 9.55 -16.42
CA GLY A 59 10.05 10.17 -17.56
C GLY A 59 9.74 9.24 -18.73
N VAL A 60 10.38 8.07 -18.77
CA VAL A 60 10.28 7.07 -19.85
C VAL A 60 10.10 5.67 -19.30
N GLU A 61 9.55 4.78 -20.13
CA GLU A 61 9.49 3.36 -19.79
C GLU A 61 10.88 2.73 -19.80
N ALA A 62 11.09 1.76 -18.91
CA ALA A 62 12.33 0.99 -18.90
C ALA A 62 12.43 0.12 -20.14
N VAL A 63 13.59 0.10 -20.78
CA VAL A 63 13.90 -0.90 -21.81
C VAL A 63 14.06 -2.25 -21.12
N LEU A 64 13.28 -3.25 -21.55
CA LEU A 64 13.33 -4.57 -20.95
C LEU A 64 14.49 -5.39 -21.56
N PRO A 65 15.10 -6.31 -20.80
CA PRO A 65 16.15 -7.18 -21.34
C PRO A 65 15.73 -7.94 -22.60
N LEU A 66 14.45 -8.32 -22.70
CA LEU A 66 13.90 -8.98 -23.89
C LEU A 66 13.89 -8.06 -25.11
N GLU A 67 13.61 -6.76 -24.93
CA GLU A 67 13.62 -5.78 -26.02
C GLU A 67 15.04 -5.53 -26.54
N GLN A 68 16.07 -5.77 -25.72
CA GLN A 68 17.47 -5.70 -26.13
C GLN A 68 17.92 -6.97 -26.85
N GLN A 69 17.49 -8.15 -26.37
CA GLN A 69 17.80 -9.42 -27.03
C GLN A 69 17.10 -9.56 -28.39
N ILE A 70 15.88 -9.04 -28.50
CA ILE A 70 15.10 -8.96 -29.72
C ILE A 70 14.92 -7.47 -30.02
N PRO A 71 15.80 -6.85 -30.82
CA PRO A 71 15.82 -5.41 -31.03
C PRO A 71 14.43 -4.85 -31.28
N SER A 72 13.90 -4.18 -30.26
CA SER A 72 12.59 -3.54 -30.37
C SER A 72 12.69 -2.28 -31.23
N LEU A 73 11.55 -1.85 -31.78
CA LEU A 73 11.48 -0.61 -32.59
C LEU A 73 12.11 0.59 -31.88
N ARG A 74 11.95 0.70 -30.56
CA ARG A 74 12.52 1.81 -29.77
C ARG A 74 14.04 1.79 -29.78
N ILE A 75 14.65 0.61 -29.63
CA ILE A 75 16.11 0.45 -29.68
C ILE A 75 16.63 0.75 -31.08
N THR A 76 16.00 0.19 -32.11
CA THR A 76 16.40 0.43 -33.51
C THR A 76 16.34 1.90 -33.89
N ILE A 77 15.29 2.61 -33.43
CA ILE A 77 15.19 4.06 -33.65
C ILE A 77 16.31 4.79 -32.90
N GLN A 78 16.55 4.44 -31.64
CA GLN A 78 17.54 5.12 -30.81
C GLN A 78 18.98 4.93 -31.30
N GLU A 79 19.32 3.75 -31.84
CA GLU A 79 20.62 3.48 -32.48
C GLU A 79 20.86 4.31 -33.75
N GLY A 80 19.79 4.78 -34.40
CA GLY A 80 19.87 5.60 -35.62
C GLY A 80 19.92 7.11 -35.38
N LEU A 81 19.80 7.58 -34.14
CA LEU A 81 19.81 9.01 -33.80
C LEU A 81 21.22 9.53 -33.59
N THR A 82 21.45 10.81 -33.91
CA THR A 82 22.66 11.50 -33.45
C THR A 82 22.56 11.82 -31.96
N GLU A 83 23.70 12.12 -31.33
CA GLU A 83 23.73 12.51 -29.91
C GLU A 83 22.88 13.76 -29.65
N GLU A 84 22.89 14.74 -30.56
CA GLU A 84 22.10 15.97 -30.45
C GLU A 84 20.59 15.70 -30.53
N GLU A 85 20.18 14.80 -31.42
CA GLU A 85 18.78 14.42 -31.56
C GLU A 85 18.28 13.64 -30.34
N ASN A 86 19.10 12.71 -29.84
CA ASN A 86 18.83 11.94 -28.63
C ASN A 86 18.71 12.88 -27.41
N ALA A 87 19.63 13.85 -27.26
CA ALA A 87 19.58 14.84 -26.20
C ALA A 87 18.31 15.71 -26.27
N ARG A 88 17.90 16.12 -27.47
CA ARG A 88 16.67 16.90 -27.68
C ARG A 88 15.42 16.11 -27.29
N ILE A 89 15.30 14.86 -27.73
CA ILE A 89 14.17 13.98 -27.36
C ILE A 89 14.15 13.78 -25.84
N ARG A 90 15.33 13.55 -25.25
CA ARG A 90 15.43 13.34 -23.80
C ARG A 90 15.00 14.56 -22.99
N LEU A 91 15.30 15.76 -23.48
CA LEU A 91 14.84 17.01 -22.86
C LEU A 91 13.31 17.11 -22.90
N GLU A 92 12.70 16.85 -24.06
CA GLU A 92 11.22 16.87 -24.21
C GLU A 92 10.52 15.88 -23.26
N GLU A 93 11.07 14.68 -23.10
CA GLU A 93 10.56 13.67 -22.16
C GLU A 93 10.61 14.13 -20.70
N LEU A 94 11.68 14.84 -20.33
CA LEU A 94 11.85 15.40 -18.98
C LEU A 94 10.92 16.58 -18.74
N GLU A 95 10.72 17.45 -19.72
CA GLU A 95 9.74 18.55 -19.64
C GLU A 95 8.31 18.01 -19.48
N ALA A 96 7.98 16.90 -20.14
CA ALA A 96 6.69 16.25 -20.01
C ALA A 96 6.51 15.45 -18.68
N LEU A 97 7.58 15.21 -17.92
CA LEU A 97 7.55 14.31 -16.76
C LEU A 97 6.65 14.83 -15.62
N ASP A 98 6.69 16.13 -15.33
CA ASP A 98 5.89 16.69 -14.24
C ASP A 98 4.40 16.62 -14.54
N LYS A 99 4.02 16.79 -15.82
CA LYS A 99 2.64 16.54 -16.27
C LYS A 99 2.23 15.09 -16.02
N LYS A 100 3.07 14.11 -16.39
CA LYS A 100 2.79 12.68 -16.15
C LYS A 100 2.63 12.38 -14.66
N ARG A 101 3.47 12.97 -13.80
CA ARG A 101 3.38 12.80 -12.33
C ARG A 101 2.08 13.37 -11.78
N LEU A 102 1.68 14.55 -12.23
CA LEU A 102 0.42 15.17 -11.82
C LEU A 102 -0.79 14.32 -12.21
N GLU A 103 -0.82 13.84 -13.46
CA GLU A 103 -1.88 12.95 -13.93
C GLU A 103 -1.95 11.64 -13.12
N ALA A 104 -0.79 11.03 -12.83
CA ALA A 104 -0.70 9.82 -12.02
C ALA A 104 -1.21 10.06 -10.58
N GLN A 105 -0.89 11.21 -10.00
CA GLN A 105 -1.37 11.59 -8.67
C GLN A 105 -2.90 11.78 -8.66
N GLN A 106 -3.46 12.49 -9.64
CA GLN A 106 -4.92 12.69 -9.75
C GLN A 106 -5.66 11.36 -9.89
N ARG A 107 -5.12 10.42 -10.69
CA ARG A 107 -5.67 9.06 -10.83
C ARG A 107 -5.61 8.29 -9.52
N LEU A 108 -4.49 8.38 -8.79
CA LEU A 108 -4.31 7.74 -7.49
C LEU A 108 -5.33 8.26 -6.46
N GLU A 109 -5.53 9.57 -6.40
CA GLU A 109 -6.51 10.20 -5.50
C GLU A 109 -7.94 9.75 -5.83
N CYS A 110 -8.32 9.78 -7.12
CA CYS A 110 -9.60 9.25 -7.59
C CYS A 110 -9.79 7.77 -7.21
N TYR A 111 -8.75 6.96 -7.38
CA TYR A 111 -8.77 5.54 -7.03
C TYR A 111 -8.95 5.34 -5.52
N GLN A 112 -8.22 6.07 -4.69
CA GLN A 112 -8.36 6.02 -3.23
C GLN A 112 -9.74 6.47 -2.77
N ALA A 113 -10.31 7.53 -3.36
CA ALA A 113 -11.65 8.01 -3.07
C ALA A 113 -12.73 6.97 -3.43
N ARG A 114 -12.56 6.24 -4.54
CA ARG A 114 -13.45 5.14 -4.92
C ARG A 114 -13.39 4.00 -3.90
N LEU A 115 -12.18 3.62 -3.48
CA LEU A 115 -11.99 2.58 -2.47
C LEU A 115 -12.58 2.99 -1.12
N SER A 116 -12.35 4.22 -0.68
CA SER A 116 -12.88 4.72 0.60
C SER A 116 -14.41 4.78 0.58
N LYS A 117 -15.02 5.23 -0.53
CA LYS A 117 -16.47 5.22 -0.70
C LYS A 117 -17.05 3.81 -0.66
N ALA A 118 -16.42 2.86 -1.37
CA ALA A 118 -16.86 1.46 -1.39
C ALA A 118 -16.75 0.79 -0.01
N PHE A 119 -15.68 1.08 0.73
CA PHE A 119 -15.51 0.61 2.10
C PHE A 119 -16.56 1.23 3.03
N ASN A 120 -16.68 2.55 3.05
CA ASN A 120 -17.60 3.28 3.91
C ASN A 120 -19.06 2.89 3.67
N LYS A 121 -19.46 2.53 2.44
CA LYS A 121 -20.81 2.01 2.14
C LYS A 121 -21.17 0.76 2.98
N LYS A 122 -20.18 -0.07 3.35
CA LYS A 122 -20.37 -1.28 4.16
C LYS A 122 -20.25 -1.02 5.66
N VAL A 123 -19.72 0.13 6.06
CA VAL A 123 -19.49 0.48 7.46
C VAL A 123 -20.77 1.09 8.03
N ARG A 124 -21.30 0.48 9.09
CA ARG A 124 -22.35 1.09 9.89
C ARG A 124 -21.69 1.99 10.94
N PRO A 125 -21.80 3.32 10.84
CA PRO A 125 -21.27 4.19 11.89
C PRO A 125 -22.01 3.88 13.20
N ARG A 126 -21.26 3.60 14.26
CA ARG A 126 -21.80 3.57 15.62
C ARG A 126 -21.21 4.75 16.38
N SER A 127 -22.08 5.53 17.00
CA SER A 127 -21.69 6.47 18.05
C SER A 127 -21.80 5.76 19.41
N PHE A 128 -20.87 6.08 20.30
CA PHE A 128 -20.90 5.66 21.70
C PHE A 128 -21.00 6.91 22.57
N GLN A 129 -21.88 6.85 23.56
CA GLN A 129 -22.08 7.91 24.55
C GLN A 129 -21.31 7.58 25.83
N VAL A 130 -21.06 8.61 26.64
CA VAL A 130 -20.52 8.42 27.98
C VAL A 130 -21.51 7.56 28.78
N GLY A 131 -21.03 6.51 29.40
CA GLY A 131 -21.85 5.53 30.11
C GLY A 131 -22.14 4.24 29.32
N ASP A 132 -21.90 4.20 28.00
CA ASP A 132 -22.09 2.97 27.22
C ASP A 132 -21.10 1.88 27.64
N LEU A 133 -21.62 0.64 27.73
CA LEU A 133 -20.79 -0.54 27.96
C LEU A 133 -20.24 -1.06 26.62
N VAL A 134 -18.91 -1.16 26.56
CA VAL A 134 -18.19 -1.64 25.38
C VAL A 134 -17.22 -2.76 25.72
N LEU A 135 -16.98 -3.62 24.73
CA LEU A 135 -15.99 -4.67 24.81
C LEU A 135 -14.74 -4.26 24.03
N ALA A 136 -13.58 -4.39 24.64
CA ALA A 136 -12.29 -4.13 24.00
C ALA A 136 -11.79 -5.41 23.31
N VAL A 137 -11.26 -5.29 22.09
CA VAL A 137 -10.60 -6.43 21.43
C VAL A 137 -9.23 -6.65 22.06
N ARG A 138 -8.96 -7.85 22.58
CA ARG A 138 -7.61 -8.25 22.99
C ARG A 138 -6.73 -8.41 21.74
N ARG A 139 -5.77 -7.51 21.54
CA ARG A 139 -4.74 -7.63 20.49
C ARG A 139 -3.39 -7.91 21.16
N PRO A 140 -2.93 -9.15 21.24
CA PRO A 140 -1.60 -9.43 21.76
C PRO A 140 -0.55 -8.78 20.84
N ILE A 141 0.43 -8.09 21.45
CA ILE A 141 1.54 -7.42 20.77
C ILE A 141 2.42 -8.44 20.03
N ILE A 142 2.46 -9.69 20.49
CA ILE A 142 3.19 -10.80 19.88
C ILE A 142 2.22 -11.96 19.64
N THR A 143 1.83 -12.17 18.38
CA THR A 143 1.15 -13.41 17.96
C THR A 143 2.20 -14.47 17.67
N THR A 144 2.69 -15.17 18.70
CA THR A 144 3.39 -16.44 18.47
C THR A 144 2.36 -17.52 18.12
N HIS A 145 2.74 -18.52 17.30
CA HIS A 145 1.90 -19.70 17.03
C HIS A 145 1.47 -20.46 18.31
N ARG A 146 2.12 -20.19 19.46
CA ARG A 146 1.79 -20.76 20.78
C ARG A 146 0.82 -19.91 21.62
N THR A 147 0.66 -18.62 21.31
CA THR A 147 -0.31 -17.71 21.96
C THR A 147 -1.69 -17.74 21.31
N GLY A 148 -1.92 -18.66 20.37
CA GLY A 148 -3.24 -18.99 19.87
C GLY A 148 -3.99 -19.88 20.86
N ASN A 149 -4.25 -19.40 22.08
CA ASN A 149 -5.23 -20.07 22.94
C ASN A 149 -6.59 -19.89 22.28
N LYS A 150 -6.99 -20.88 21.47
CA LYS A 150 -8.31 -21.02 20.83
C LYS A 150 -9.47 -20.84 21.83
N PHE A 151 -9.17 -20.97 23.12
CA PHE A 151 -10.10 -20.91 24.24
C PHE A 151 -10.05 -19.60 25.05
N LEU A 152 -9.17 -18.64 24.75
CA LEU A 152 -9.21 -17.33 25.41
C LEU A 152 -10.25 -16.41 24.74
N PRO A 153 -11.08 -15.69 25.51
CA PRO A 153 -12.01 -14.71 24.96
C PRO A 153 -11.25 -13.65 24.14
N LYS A 154 -11.69 -13.48 22.88
CA LYS A 154 -11.16 -12.43 21.97
C LYS A 154 -11.51 -11.02 22.46
N TRP A 155 -12.56 -10.92 23.26
CA TRP A 155 -13.11 -9.69 23.80
C TRP A 155 -12.83 -9.62 25.30
N ASP A 156 -12.47 -8.43 25.76
CA ASP A 156 -12.22 -8.10 27.16
C ASP A 156 -13.22 -7.04 27.61
N GLY A 157 -13.67 -7.12 28.86
CA GLY A 157 -14.63 -6.17 29.42
C GLY A 157 -15.70 -6.85 30.27
N PRO A 158 -16.77 -6.12 30.64
CA PRO A 158 -17.20 -4.85 30.07
C PRO A 158 -16.45 -3.60 30.56
N TYR A 159 -16.38 -2.58 29.70
CA TYR A 159 -15.79 -1.27 30.00
C TYR A 159 -16.82 -0.16 29.82
N VAL A 160 -16.76 0.89 30.64
CA VAL A 160 -17.60 2.08 30.52
C VAL A 160 -16.84 3.17 29.77
N VAL A 161 -17.48 3.77 28.76
CA VAL A 161 -16.96 4.93 28.02
C VAL A 161 -17.02 6.18 28.90
N LYS A 162 -15.88 6.82 29.18
CA LYS A 162 -15.84 8.06 30.01
C LYS A 162 -15.86 9.36 29.24
N LYS A 163 -15.44 9.36 27.98
CA LYS A 163 -15.41 10.56 27.12
C LYS A 163 -16.03 10.24 25.76
N PRO A 164 -16.82 11.16 25.19
CA PRO A 164 -17.42 10.95 23.87
C PRO A 164 -16.33 10.73 22.83
N THR A 165 -16.58 9.78 21.94
CA THR A 165 -15.58 9.29 20.98
C THR A 165 -15.53 10.21 19.78
N GLN A 166 -14.34 10.62 19.35
CA GLN A 166 -14.13 11.06 17.98
C GLN A 166 -13.72 9.84 17.16
N MET A 167 -14.50 9.48 16.12
CA MET A 167 -14.10 8.41 15.21
C MET A 167 -12.82 8.83 14.49
N VAL A 168 -11.69 8.25 14.87
CA VAL A 168 -10.43 8.43 14.17
C VAL A 168 -10.31 7.37 13.07
N HIS A 169 -10.31 7.83 11.82
CA HIS A 169 -9.95 7.00 10.68
C HIS A 169 -8.48 6.61 10.78
N THR A 170 -8.18 5.34 11.06
CA THR A 170 -6.80 4.84 11.04
C THR A 170 -6.68 3.72 10.01
N ASN A 171 -5.96 3.96 8.89
CA ASN A 171 -5.59 2.95 7.88
C ASN A 171 -6.61 1.82 7.69
N TRP A 172 -7.75 2.12 7.05
CA TRP A 172 -8.79 1.14 6.68
C TRP A 172 -9.43 0.39 7.86
N SER A 173 -9.24 0.88 9.09
CA SER A 173 -9.88 0.41 10.31
C SER A 173 -10.41 1.59 11.12
N LEU A 174 -11.66 1.53 11.55
CA LEU A 174 -12.14 2.42 12.62
C LEU A 174 -11.47 1.96 13.92
N LYS A 175 -10.59 2.78 14.49
CA LYS A 175 -10.09 2.57 15.85
C LYS A 175 -10.78 3.59 16.75
N MET A 176 -11.28 3.12 17.89
CA MET A 176 -11.80 3.99 18.94
C MET A 176 -10.63 4.43 19.81
N ALA A 177 -10.45 5.75 19.97
CA ALA A 177 -9.66 6.31 21.04
C ALA A 177 -10.65 6.76 22.13
N CYS A 178 -10.90 5.90 23.10
CA CYS A 178 -11.72 6.21 24.28
C CYS A 178 -10.92 5.92 25.54
N GLU A 179 -11.04 6.79 26.53
CA GLU A 179 -10.70 6.42 27.90
C GLU A 179 -11.78 5.45 28.40
N LEU A 180 -11.36 4.20 28.61
CA LEU A 180 -12.19 3.11 29.11
C LEU A 180 -11.87 2.86 30.57
N THR A 181 -12.89 2.75 31.42
CA THR A 181 -12.71 2.27 32.80
C THR A 181 -13.40 0.92 32.91
N ARG A 182 -12.72 -0.07 33.50
CA ARG A 182 -13.31 -1.41 33.70
C ARG A 182 -14.50 -1.28 34.63
N SER A 183 -15.66 -1.81 34.23
CA SER A 183 -16.83 -1.80 35.12
C SER A 183 -16.51 -2.64 36.35
N MET A 184 -16.83 -2.11 37.54
CA MET A 184 -16.67 -2.81 38.82
C MET A 184 -17.91 -3.62 39.21
N GLU A 185 -18.96 -3.60 38.38
CA GLU A 185 -20.16 -4.42 38.61
C GLU A 185 -19.85 -5.87 38.23
N ASN A 186 -19.58 -6.68 39.26
CA ASN A 186 -19.52 -8.13 39.16
C ASN A 186 -20.94 -8.66 38.88
N PHE A 187 -21.11 -9.36 37.75
CA PHE A 187 -22.18 -10.33 37.57
C PHE A 187 -21.59 -11.73 37.70
#